data_AF-C6SL47-F1
#
_entry.id   AF-C6SL47-F1
#
_cell.length_a   1.000
_cell.length_b   1.000
_cell.length_c   1.000
_cell.angle_alpha   90.00
_cell.angle_beta   90.00
_cell.angle_gamma   90.00
#
_symmetry.space_group_name_H-M   'P 1'
#
loop_
_entity.id
_entity.type
_entity.pdbx_description
1 polymer ?
#
loop_
_entity_poly.entity_id
_entity_poly.type
_entity_poly.pdbx_seq_one_letter_code
_entity_poly.pdbx_strand_id
1 'polypeptide(L)'
;MKGPVIHPQHRLLKHRHHLPAAAHRRPNFGCPAQTAGFTALAVGFILLAKLRELHHHELLRKHYVRTYYLLQLFAAAGYLWTGAAKLQNLPASAPLHLITLGDMMGGVMMVWLTAGLWHSGFTKLDYPKLCLIAVLLLFMAAVSRAFLMNVNPIFFITVPAILTAVVFTLYLFTFVPIFRANAFTGDPE
;
A
#
# COMPACT_ATOMS: atom_id res chain seq x y z
N MET A 1 -28.94 24.67 66.85
CA MET A 1 -28.92 25.18 65.46
C MET A 1 -27.94 24.34 64.66
N LYS A 2 -28.38 23.76 63.55
CA LYS A 2 -27.62 22.81 62.71
C LYS A 2 -26.44 23.53 62.04
N GLY A 3 -25.20 23.07 62.28
CA GLY A 3 -24.03 23.47 61.50
C GLY A 3 -24.04 22.83 60.10
N PRO A 4 -23.41 23.44 59.08
CA PRO A 4 -23.45 22.93 57.72
C PRO A 4 -22.62 21.64 57.59
N VAL A 5 -23.23 20.61 57.00
CA VAL A 5 -22.59 19.36 56.60
C VAL A 5 -21.78 19.63 55.33
N ILE A 6 -20.45 19.62 55.45
CA ILE A 6 -19.55 19.73 54.28
C ILE A 6 -19.37 18.32 53.70
N HIS A 7 -19.98 18.08 52.53
CA HIS A 7 -19.77 16.86 51.74
C HIS A 7 -18.29 16.73 51.29
N PRO A 8 -17.64 15.56 51.45
CA PRO A 8 -16.27 15.35 51.01
C PRO A 8 -16.24 14.92 49.54
N GLN A 9 -16.51 15.84 48.62
CA GLN A 9 -16.40 15.60 47.16
C GLN A 9 -15.35 16.50 46.47
N HIS A 10 -14.64 17.34 47.22
CA HIS A 10 -13.67 18.30 46.66
C HIS A 10 -12.18 17.99 46.93
N ARG A 11 -11.85 16.80 47.45
CA ARG A 11 -10.46 16.43 47.77
C ARG A 11 -9.93 15.24 46.97
N LEU A 12 -10.37 15.07 45.72
CA LEU A 12 -9.87 14.02 44.81
C LEU A 12 -9.44 14.53 43.42
N LEU A 13 -9.29 15.84 43.24
CA LEU A 13 -8.90 16.45 41.95
C LEU A 13 -7.55 17.18 41.96
N LYS A 14 -6.76 17.15 43.05
CA LYS A 14 -5.51 17.93 43.16
C LYS A 14 -4.20 17.13 43.09
N HIS A 15 -4.24 15.85 42.67
CA HIS A 15 -3.02 15.05 42.49
C HIS A 15 -2.86 14.44 41.07
N ARG A 16 -3.56 14.97 40.07
CA ARG A 16 -3.47 14.49 38.68
C ARG A 16 -2.39 15.17 37.81
N HIS A 17 -1.36 15.74 38.42
CA HIS A 17 -0.30 16.47 37.70
C HIS A 17 1.12 16.00 38.03
N HIS A 18 1.37 14.70 38.28
CA HIS A 18 2.74 14.16 38.28
C HIS A 18 2.78 12.68 37.85
N LEU A 19 2.05 12.32 36.80
CA LEU A 19 2.34 11.09 36.07
C LEU A 19 3.38 11.43 34.99
N PRO A 20 4.61 10.88 35.04
CA PRO A 20 5.47 10.94 33.87
C PRO A 20 4.71 10.30 32.71
N ALA A 21 4.79 10.89 31.53
CA ALA A 21 4.20 10.40 30.28
C ALA A 21 4.89 9.10 29.79
N ALA A 22 5.01 8.12 30.67
CA ALA A 22 5.65 6.82 30.49
C ALA A 22 4.60 5.72 30.64
N ALA A 23 3.53 5.77 29.84
CA ALA A 23 2.52 4.71 29.82
C ALA A 23 1.78 4.62 28.48
N HIS A 24 2.54 4.58 27.38
CA HIS A 24 2.05 3.96 26.15
C HIS A 24 3.09 3.01 25.55
N ARG A 25 3.82 2.29 26.41
CA ARG A 25 4.51 1.08 25.98
C ARG A 25 3.51 -0.06 26.10
N ARG A 26 2.71 -0.28 25.04
CA ARG A 26 1.98 -1.55 24.89
C ARG A 26 3.00 -2.67 25.09
N PRO A 27 2.64 -3.78 25.75
CA PRO A 27 3.52 -4.94 25.75
C PRO A 27 3.66 -5.37 24.29
N ASN A 28 4.80 -5.05 23.69
CA ASN A 28 5.15 -5.59 22.40
C ASN A 28 5.27 -7.11 22.61
N PHE A 29 4.24 -7.86 22.23
CA PHE A 29 4.42 -9.22 21.72
C PHE A 29 5.15 -9.17 20.36
N GLY A 30 6.19 -8.33 20.28
CA GLY A 30 6.86 -7.92 19.08
C GLY A 30 8.33 -8.15 19.31
N CYS A 31 8.92 -8.99 18.46
CA CYS A 31 10.36 -9.18 18.44
C CYS A 31 11.09 -7.82 18.44
N PRO A 32 12.35 -7.77 18.93
CA PRO A 32 13.18 -6.57 18.87
C PRO A 32 13.06 -5.84 17.53
N ALA A 33 13.11 -4.51 17.52
CA ALA A 33 12.98 -3.72 16.28
C ALA A 33 13.97 -4.19 15.18
N GLN A 34 15.13 -4.70 15.61
CA GLN A 34 16.15 -5.33 14.77
C GLN A 34 15.63 -6.59 14.08
N THR A 35 14.93 -7.48 14.80
CA THR A 35 14.30 -8.68 14.23
C THR A 35 13.29 -8.30 13.16
N ALA A 36 12.43 -7.31 13.40
CA ALA A 36 11.49 -6.82 12.39
C ALA A 36 12.21 -6.22 11.15
N GLY A 37 13.35 -5.55 11.36
CA GLY A 37 14.20 -5.06 10.27
C GLY A 37 14.78 -6.19 9.43
N PHE A 38 15.37 -7.21 10.05
CA PHE A 38 15.90 -8.39 9.35
C PHE A 38 14.81 -9.21 8.66
N THR A 39 13.63 -9.37 9.27
CA THR A 39 12.49 -10.02 8.62
C THR A 39 12.05 -9.26 7.37
N ALA A 40 11.98 -7.93 7.43
CA ALA A 40 11.64 -7.13 6.25
C ALA A 40 12.69 -7.27 5.14
N LEU A 41 13.99 -7.27 5.47
CA LEU A 41 15.05 -7.54 4.49
C LEU A 41 14.89 -8.92 3.86
N ALA A 42 14.65 -9.96 4.67
CA ALA A 42 14.47 -11.32 4.19
C ALA A 42 13.30 -11.43 3.21
N VAL A 43 12.15 -10.82 3.53
CA VAL A 43 11.00 -10.75 2.61
C VAL A 43 11.40 -10.04 1.29
N GLY A 44 12.08 -8.90 1.38
CA GLY A 44 12.55 -8.17 0.21
C GLY A 44 13.46 -8.99 -0.70
N PHE A 45 14.42 -9.73 -0.12
CA PHE A 45 15.32 -10.60 -0.88
C PHE A 45 14.61 -11.82 -1.47
N ILE A 46 13.64 -12.43 -0.76
CA ILE A 46 12.82 -13.53 -1.29
C ILE A 46 12.04 -13.07 -2.52
N LEU A 47 11.45 -11.87 -2.47
CA LEU A 47 10.73 -11.29 -3.60
C LEU A 47 11.66 -10.98 -4.79
N LEU A 48 12.85 -10.43 -4.55
CA LEU A 48 13.86 -10.26 -5.61
C LEU A 48 14.28 -11.61 -6.23
N ALA A 49 14.45 -12.64 -5.40
CA ALA A 49 14.81 -13.97 -5.88
C ALA A 49 13.71 -14.58 -6.76
N LYS A 50 12.44 -14.23 -6.51
CA LYS A 50 11.28 -14.62 -7.32
C LYS A 50 11.19 -13.86 -8.65
N LEU A 51 11.63 -12.60 -8.71
CA LEU A 51 11.67 -11.86 -9.97
C LEU A 51 12.51 -12.55 -11.05
N ARG A 52 13.55 -13.31 -10.67
CA ARG A 52 14.34 -14.12 -11.61
C ARG A 52 13.49 -15.11 -12.42
N GLU A 53 12.48 -15.72 -11.80
CA GLU A 53 11.55 -16.64 -12.48
C GLU A 53 10.74 -15.89 -13.56
N LEU A 54 10.48 -14.59 -13.34
CA LEU A 54 9.72 -13.73 -14.25
C LEU A 54 10.60 -12.94 -15.23
N HIS A 55 11.92 -12.88 -15.01
CA HIS A 55 12.85 -12.01 -15.75
C HIS A 55 13.27 -12.58 -17.12
N HIS A 56 12.34 -13.30 -17.78
CA HIS A 56 12.55 -13.84 -19.12
C HIS A 56 11.88 -12.91 -20.13
N HIS A 57 12.56 -12.63 -21.23
CA HIS A 57 12.10 -11.63 -22.20
C HIS A 57 10.76 -12.03 -22.84
N GLU A 58 10.52 -13.31 -23.09
CA GLU A 58 9.26 -13.85 -23.63
C GLU A 58 8.09 -13.58 -22.68
N LEU A 59 8.31 -13.76 -21.38
CA LEU A 59 7.32 -13.52 -20.33
C LEU A 59 7.04 -12.02 -20.19
N LEU A 60 8.08 -11.20 -20.15
CA LEU A 60 7.98 -9.74 -20.03
C LEU A 60 7.33 -9.06 -21.25
N ARG A 61 7.17 -9.75 -22.38
CA ARG A 61 6.34 -9.20 -23.48
C ARG A 61 4.86 -9.12 -23.10
N LYS A 62 4.38 -9.97 -22.21
CA LYS A 62 2.98 -10.00 -21.77
C LYS A 62 2.73 -8.90 -20.72
N HIS A 63 1.72 -8.07 -20.93
CA HIS A 63 1.45 -6.91 -20.07
C HIS A 63 1.06 -7.29 -18.63
N TYR A 64 0.35 -8.41 -18.43
CA TYR A 64 -0.05 -8.89 -17.11
C TYR A 64 1.16 -9.39 -16.33
N VAL A 65 2.12 -10.04 -17.00
CA VAL A 65 3.40 -10.42 -16.38
C VAL A 65 4.23 -9.20 -16.03
N ARG A 66 4.31 -8.18 -16.91
CA ARG A 66 5.00 -6.92 -16.58
C ARG A 66 4.39 -6.22 -15.37
N THR A 67 3.07 -6.21 -15.28
CA THR A 67 2.35 -5.62 -14.14
C THR A 67 2.69 -6.36 -12.86
N TYR A 68 2.65 -7.70 -12.89
CA TYR A 68 3.01 -8.54 -11.75
C TYR A 68 4.50 -8.43 -11.37
N TYR A 69 5.38 -8.30 -12.36
CA TYR A 69 6.80 -8.08 -12.16
C TYR A 69 7.05 -6.75 -11.43
N LEU A 70 6.40 -5.67 -11.89
CA LEU A 70 6.49 -4.36 -11.23
C LEU A 70 5.92 -4.41 -9.81
N LEU A 71 4.83 -5.15 -9.60
CA LEU A 71 4.26 -5.36 -8.27
C LEU A 71 5.29 -5.92 -7.28
N GLN A 72 5.88 -7.05 -7.66
CA GLN A 72 6.90 -7.71 -6.86
C GLN A 72 8.16 -6.86 -6.69
N LEU A 73 8.54 -6.08 -7.70
CA LEU A 73 9.67 -5.18 -7.63
C LEU A 73 9.44 -4.04 -6.62
N PHE A 74 8.26 -3.43 -6.63
CA PHE A 74 7.90 -2.39 -5.67
C PHE A 74 7.76 -2.95 -4.25
N ALA A 75 7.18 -4.14 -4.11
CA ALA A 75 7.14 -4.87 -2.84
C ALA A 75 8.56 -5.12 -2.32
N ALA A 76 9.43 -5.70 -3.15
CA ALA A 76 10.81 -6.00 -2.80
C ALA A 76 11.58 -4.74 -2.38
N ALA A 77 11.52 -3.68 -3.18
CA ALA A 77 12.15 -2.40 -2.87
C ALA A 77 11.61 -1.80 -1.57
N GLY A 78 10.29 -1.85 -1.36
CA GLY A 78 9.64 -1.34 -0.16
C GLY A 78 10.05 -2.10 1.09
N TYR A 79 10.11 -3.43 1.03
CA TYR A 79 10.54 -4.28 2.15
C TYR A 79 12.04 -4.14 2.45
N LEU A 80 12.90 -4.07 1.41
CA LEU A 80 14.33 -3.83 1.58
C LEU A 80 14.60 -2.47 2.24
N TRP A 81 13.93 -1.42 1.76
CA TRP A 81 14.06 -0.09 2.34
C TRP A 81 13.48 -0.03 3.77
N THR A 82 12.32 -0.65 4.02
CA THR A 82 11.76 -0.75 5.38
C THR A 82 12.71 -1.46 6.33
N GLY A 83 13.34 -2.55 5.89
CA GLY A 83 14.31 -3.30 6.68
C GLY A 83 15.55 -2.47 7.01
N ALA A 84 16.15 -1.84 6.00
CA ALA A 84 17.30 -0.95 6.18
C ALA A 84 16.98 0.23 7.11
N ALA A 85 15.83 0.89 6.92
CA ALA A 85 15.40 2.01 7.76
C ALA A 85 15.22 1.57 9.22
N LYS A 86 14.61 0.41 9.48
CA LYS A 86 14.45 -0.12 10.85
C LYS A 86 15.78 -0.46 11.52
N LEU A 87 16.73 -1.03 10.78
CA LEU A 87 18.07 -1.35 11.31
C LEU A 87 18.88 -0.08 11.63
N GLN A 88 18.68 0.99 10.85
CA GLN A 88 19.29 2.30 11.06
C GLN A 88 18.50 3.22 12.01
N ASN A 89 17.37 2.75 12.53
CA ASN A 89 16.47 3.50 13.40
C ASN A 89 15.93 4.81 12.74
N LEU A 90 15.72 4.77 11.43
CA LEU A 90 15.17 5.84 10.60
C LEU A 90 13.64 5.69 10.42
N PRO A 91 12.93 6.78 10.06
CA PRO A 91 11.51 6.71 9.75
C PRO A 91 11.25 5.82 8.52
N ALA A 92 10.31 4.88 8.64
CA ALA A 92 9.92 3.95 7.59
C ALA A 92 8.60 4.33 6.89
N SER A 93 8.19 5.60 6.94
CA SER A 93 6.94 6.07 6.33
C SER A 93 7.00 6.07 4.80
N ALA A 94 8.08 6.56 4.21
CA ALA A 94 8.29 6.57 2.76
C ALA A 94 8.23 5.16 2.12
N PRO A 95 8.99 4.15 2.59
CA PRO A 95 8.92 2.81 2.01
C PRO A 95 7.57 2.13 2.20
N LEU A 96 6.81 2.46 3.26
CA LEU A 96 5.46 1.95 3.45
C LEU A 96 4.52 2.38 2.32
N HIS A 97 4.70 3.59 1.76
CA HIS A 97 3.93 4.04 0.60
C HIS A 97 4.27 3.27 -0.68
N LEU A 98 5.52 2.82 -0.81
CA LEU A 98 5.93 1.97 -1.93
C LEU A 98 5.24 0.60 -1.87
N ILE A 99 5.12 0.01 -0.68
CA ILE A 99 4.38 -1.24 -0.45
C ILE A 99 2.87 -1.01 -0.66
N THR A 100 2.29 0.00 -0.01
CA THR A 100 0.83 0.19 -0.04
C THR A 100 0.30 0.61 -1.41
N LEU A 101 0.97 1.55 -2.10
CA LEU A 101 0.53 2.01 -3.43
C LEU A 101 1.07 1.11 -4.56
N GLY A 102 2.34 0.70 -4.47
CA GLY A 102 2.98 -0.08 -5.53
C GLY A 102 2.56 -1.55 -5.51
N ASP A 103 2.50 -2.19 -4.33
CA ASP A 103 2.21 -3.61 -4.20
C ASP A 103 0.75 -3.90 -3.82
N MET A 104 0.24 -3.36 -2.72
CA MET A 104 -1.13 -3.68 -2.31
C MET A 104 -2.15 -3.11 -3.29
N MET A 105 -2.09 -1.81 -3.60
CA MET A 105 -3.02 -1.19 -4.53
C MET A 105 -2.79 -1.65 -5.98
N GLY A 106 -1.54 -1.89 -6.37
CA GLY A 106 -1.22 -2.50 -7.66
C GLY A 106 -1.82 -3.91 -7.79
N GLY A 107 -1.80 -4.70 -6.72
CA GLY A 107 -2.37 -6.03 -6.66
C GLY A 107 -3.89 -5.99 -6.77
N VAL A 108 -4.53 -5.08 -6.03
CA VAL A 108 -5.98 -4.82 -6.16
C VAL A 108 -6.33 -4.46 -7.60
N MET A 109 -5.59 -3.55 -8.23
CA MET A 109 -5.82 -3.19 -9.62
C MET A 109 -5.64 -4.40 -10.55
N MET A 110 -4.58 -5.19 -10.39
CA MET A 110 -4.35 -6.38 -11.22
C MET A 110 -5.47 -7.43 -11.07
N VAL A 111 -5.99 -7.63 -9.85
CA VAL A 111 -7.15 -8.48 -9.61
C VAL A 111 -8.38 -7.92 -10.31
N TRP A 112 -8.68 -6.63 -10.17
CA TRP A 112 -9.82 -5.99 -10.83
C TRP A 112 -9.76 -6.05 -12.35
N LEU A 113 -8.57 -5.90 -12.95
CA LEU A 113 -8.39 -6.03 -14.39
C LEU A 113 -8.60 -7.47 -14.85
N THR A 114 -8.04 -8.43 -14.11
CA THR A 114 -8.11 -9.84 -14.48
C THR A 114 -9.51 -10.41 -14.30
N ALA A 115 -10.07 -10.26 -13.10
CA ALA A 115 -11.41 -10.72 -12.78
C ALA A 115 -12.48 -9.95 -13.57
N GLY A 116 -12.29 -8.64 -13.76
CA GLY A 116 -13.22 -7.82 -14.53
C GLY A 116 -13.34 -8.29 -15.98
N LEU A 117 -12.23 -8.63 -16.64
CA LEU A 117 -12.27 -9.17 -18.00
C LEU A 117 -12.82 -10.60 -18.03
N TRP A 118 -12.34 -11.46 -17.12
CA TRP A 118 -12.73 -12.87 -17.08
C TRP A 118 -14.24 -13.05 -16.89
N HIS A 119 -14.81 -12.37 -15.89
CA HIS A 119 -16.24 -12.44 -15.61
C HIS A 119 -17.11 -11.65 -16.60
N SER A 120 -16.51 -10.83 -17.48
CA SER A 120 -17.22 -10.18 -18.59
C SER A 120 -17.21 -11.02 -19.88
N GLY A 121 -16.84 -12.30 -19.81
CA GLY A 121 -16.86 -13.23 -20.94
C GLY A 121 -15.65 -13.17 -21.87
N PHE A 122 -14.58 -12.46 -21.51
CA PHE A 122 -13.36 -12.43 -22.31
C PHE A 122 -12.47 -13.65 -22.01
N THR A 123 -12.24 -14.48 -23.02
CA THR A 123 -11.39 -15.68 -22.91
C THR A 123 -9.89 -15.37 -22.98
N LYS A 124 -9.53 -14.22 -23.55
CA LYS A 124 -8.14 -13.76 -23.66
C LYS A 124 -7.88 -12.64 -22.67
N LEU A 125 -6.84 -12.79 -21.85
CA LEU A 125 -6.41 -11.77 -20.90
C LEU A 125 -5.62 -10.65 -21.61
N ASP A 126 -6.36 -9.73 -22.23
CA ASP A 126 -5.83 -8.57 -22.94
C ASP A 126 -6.29 -7.28 -22.24
N TYR A 127 -5.37 -6.58 -21.57
CA TYR A 127 -5.73 -5.42 -20.76
C TYR A 127 -6.02 -4.21 -21.65
N PRO A 128 -7.15 -3.49 -21.44
CA PRO A 128 -7.44 -2.27 -22.19
C PRO A 128 -6.31 -1.26 -22.07
N LYS A 129 -6.00 -0.56 -23.17
CA LYS A 129 -4.88 0.41 -23.23
C LYS A 129 -4.96 1.49 -22.15
N LEU A 130 -6.15 2.01 -21.86
CA LEU A 130 -6.37 3.00 -20.80
C LEU A 130 -6.03 2.43 -19.41
N CYS A 131 -6.31 1.15 -19.19
CA CYS A 131 -5.99 0.48 -17.93
C CYS A 131 -4.49 0.18 -17.80
N LEU A 132 -3.78 -0.07 -18.90
CA LEU A 132 -2.31 -0.14 -18.88
C LEU A 132 -1.69 1.21 -18.48
N ILE A 133 -2.24 2.31 -19.00
CA ILE A 133 -1.83 3.65 -18.58
C ILE A 133 -2.15 3.87 -17.10
N ALA A 134 -3.33 3.44 -16.63
CA ALA A 134 -3.70 3.53 -15.22
C ALA A 134 -2.71 2.75 -14.33
N VAL A 135 -2.34 1.53 -14.69
CA VAL A 135 -1.33 0.75 -13.95
C VAL A 135 0.01 1.50 -13.87
N LEU A 136 0.49 2.08 -14.98
CA LEU A 136 1.71 2.88 -14.98
C LEU A 136 1.60 4.12 -14.09
N LEU A 137 0.47 4.83 -14.15
CA LEU A 137 0.22 6.01 -13.30
C LEU A 137 0.19 5.64 -11.81
N LEU A 138 -0.29 4.46 -11.45
CA LEU A 138 -0.28 3.97 -10.07
C LEU A 138 1.15 3.75 -9.55
N PHE A 139 2.02 3.14 -10.36
CA PHE A 139 3.44 3.00 -9.99
C PHE A 139 4.13 4.37 -9.90
N MET A 140 3.80 5.31 -10.79
CA MET A 140 4.28 6.70 -10.69
C MET A 140 3.75 7.40 -9.43
N ALA A 141 2.52 7.11 -9.00
CA ALA A 141 1.97 7.60 -7.73
C ALA A 141 2.78 7.05 -6.54
N ALA A 142 3.13 5.77 -6.55
CA ALA A 142 3.94 5.15 -5.51
C ALA A 142 5.36 5.75 -5.44
N VAL A 143 6.05 5.88 -6.58
CA VAL A 143 7.38 6.53 -6.65
C VAL A 143 7.27 7.98 -6.19
N SER A 144 6.30 8.73 -6.72
CA SER A 144 6.17 10.14 -6.36
C SER A 144 5.93 10.31 -4.85
N ARG A 145 5.09 9.45 -4.25
CA ARG A 145 4.82 9.48 -2.81
C ARG A 145 6.03 9.13 -1.95
N ALA A 146 6.94 8.30 -2.46
CA ALA A 146 8.14 7.88 -1.75
C ALA A 146 9.27 8.93 -1.81
N PHE A 147 9.38 9.69 -2.91
CA PHE A 147 10.55 10.56 -3.17
C PHE A 147 10.26 12.07 -3.13
N LEU A 148 9.04 12.55 -3.39
CA LEU A 148 8.76 14.00 -3.46
C LEU A 148 8.79 14.72 -2.10
N MET A 149 8.90 13.99 -0.99
CA MET A 149 9.02 14.58 0.35
C MET A 149 10.14 15.61 0.43
N ASN A 150 11.22 15.39 -0.32
CA ASN A 150 12.41 16.23 -0.30
C ASN A 150 12.32 17.46 -1.21
N VAL A 151 11.25 17.61 -1.99
CA VAL A 151 11.09 18.72 -2.96
C VAL A 151 10.14 19.80 -2.43
N ASN A 152 8.91 19.42 -2.08
CA ASN A 152 7.92 20.36 -1.54
C ASN A 152 6.81 19.60 -0.79
N PRO A 153 6.42 20.04 0.43
CA PRO A 153 5.35 19.42 1.21
C PRO A 153 4.00 19.31 0.48
N ILE A 154 3.67 20.27 -0.40
CA ILE A 154 2.41 20.28 -1.14
C ILE A 154 2.44 19.21 -2.24
N PHE A 155 3.50 19.19 -3.07
CA PHE A 155 3.62 18.23 -4.17
C PHE A 155 3.67 16.79 -3.68
N PHE A 156 4.26 16.56 -2.52
CA PHE A 156 4.31 15.27 -1.85
C PHE A 156 2.94 14.64 -1.58
N ILE A 157 1.89 15.45 -1.37
CA ILE A 157 0.52 14.97 -1.13
C ILE A 157 -0.30 15.03 -2.42
N THR A 158 -0.26 16.18 -3.10
CA THR A 158 -1.19 16.46 -4.22
C THR A 158 -0.90 15.59 -5.43
N VAL A 159 0.37 15.42 -5.80
CA VAL A 159 0.76 14.64 -6.99
C VAL A 159 0.34 13.17 -6.88
N PRO A 160 0.73 12.41 -5.85
CA PRO A 160 0.32 11.02 -5.74
C PRO A 160 -1.20 10.86 -5.56
N ALA A 161 -1.87 11.82 -4.90
CA ALA A 161 -3.33 11.80 -4.77
C ALA A 161 -4.04 11.97 -6.12
N ILE A 162 -3.64 12.96 -6.92
CA ILE A 162 -4.20 13.21 -8.26
C ILE A 162 -3.92 12.01 -9.17
N LEU A 163 -2.69 11.50 -9.18
CA LEU A 163 -2.34 10.31 -9.97
C LEU A 163 -3.23 9.13 -9.59
N THR A 164 -3.38 8.84 -8.29
CA THR A 164 -4.23 7.76 -7.81
C THR A 164 -5.72 7.97 -8.17
N ALA A 165 -6.23 9.20 -8.10
CA ALA A 165 -7.60 9.51 -8.52
C ALA A 165 -7.82 9.28 -10.02
N VAL A 166 -6.85 9.66 -10.86
CA VAL A 166 -6.88 9.42 -12.31
C VAL A 166 -6.87 7.91 -12.60
N VAL A 167 -6.08 7.12 -11.86
CA VAL A 167 -6.02 5.65 -12.00
C VAL A 167 -7.43 5.03 -11.89
N PHE A 168 -8.15 5.36 -10.82
CA PHE A 168 -9.51 4.84 -10.61
C PHE A 168 -10.51 5.39 -11.62
N THR A 169 -10.37 6.65 -12.01
CA THR A 169 -11.22 7.27 -13.04
C THR A 169 -11.08 6.56 -14.38
N LEU A 170 -9.85 6.28 -14.81
CA LEU A 170 -9.57 5.55 -16.05
C LEU A 170 -10.11 4.11 -16.01
N TYR A 171 -9.98 3.45 -14.85
CA TYR A 171 -10.54 2.12 -14.64
C TYR A 171 -12.07 2.14 -14.81
N LEU A 172 -12.77 3.01 -14.08
CA LEU A 172 -14.23 3.13 -14.14
C LEU A 172 -14.72 3.51 -15.54
N PHE A 173 -14.05 4.47 -16.18
CA PHE A 173 -14.37 4.89 -17.55
C PHE A 173 -14.26 3.73 -18.56
N THR A 174 -13.35 2.78 -18.31
CA THR A 174 -13.15 1.61 -19.17
C THR A 174 -14.12 0.48 -18.83
N PHE A 175 -14.26 0.14 -17.54
CA PHE A 175 -14.97 -1.06 -17.10
C PHE A 175 -16.48 -0.87 -16.93
N VAL A 176 -16.97 0.32 -16.61
CA VAL A 176 -18.43 0.56 -16.50
C VAL A 176 -19.14 0.29 -17.84
N PRO A 177 -18.64 0.73 -19.01
CA PRO A 177 -19.20 0.35 -20.29
C PRO A 177 -19.10 -1.15 -20.57
N ILE A 178 -17.96 -1.79 -20.23
CA ILE A 178 -17.76 -3.24 -20.44
C ILE A 178 -18.80 -4.05 -19.66
N PHE A 179 -18.99 -3.74 -18.37
CA PHE A 179 -19.95 -4.43 -17.52
C PHE A 179 -21.40 -4.19 -17.94
N ARG A 180 -21.69 -3.04 -18.56
CA ARG A 180 -23.02 -2.77 -19.12
C ARG A 180 -23.30 -3.52 -20.42
N ALA A 181 -22.26 -3.80 -21.21
CA ALA A 181 -22.40 -4.42 -22.52
C ALA A 181 -22.33 -5.96 -22.46
N ASN A 182 -21.78 -6.54 -21.39
CA ASN A 182 -21.57 -7.98 -21.27
C ASN A 182 -22.31 -8.54 -20.04
N ALA A 183 -22.99 -9.66 -20.22
CA ALA A 183 -23.55 -10.40 -19.08
C ALA A 183 -22.42 -11.06 -18.29
N PHE A 184 -22.56 -11.07 -16.96
CA PHE A 184 -21.62 -11.79 -16.11
C PHE A 184 -21.74 -13.29 -16.35
N THR A 185 -20.65 -13.92 -16.77
CA THR A 185 -20.59 -15.36 -17.02
C THR A 185 -19.89 -16.09 -15.88
N GLY A 186 -20.26 -17.35 -15.65
CA GLY A 186 -19.51 -18.26 -14.78
C GLY A 186 -18.14 -18.62 -15.35
N ASP A 187 -17.40 -19.49 -14.66
CA ASP A 187 -16.11 -19.96 -15.14
C ASP A 187 -16.27 -20.70 -16.49
N PRO A 188 -15.46 -20.39 -17.51
CA PRO A 188 -15.44 -21.16 -18.75
C PRO A 188 -14.89 -22.57 -18.46
N GLU A 189 -15.52 -23.59 -19.03
CA GLU A 189 -15.05 -24.99 -18.94
C GLU A 189 -13.70 -25.21 -19.60
#